data_AF-A0AAW8FVP3-F1
#
_entry.id   AF-A0AAW8FVP3-F1
#
_cell.length_a   1.000
_cell.length_b   1.000
_cell.length_c   1.000
_cell.angle_alpha   90.00
_cell.angle_beta   90.00
_cell.angle_gamma   90.00
#
_symmetry.space_group_name_H-M   'P 1'
#
loop_
_entity.id
_entity.type
_entity.pdbx_description
1 polymer ?
#
loop_
_entity_poly.entity_id
_entity_poly.type
_entity_poly.pdbx_seq_one_letter_code
_entity_poly.pdbx_strand_id
1 'polypeptide(L)'
;MCLRSRARPTLPGPGREEWRRRYPLFPRLLFVLDGTGPVAIENRISALRAAAGELKLFGFLHEVPVLAAPLTDRLQHGPSAPVWRPVQNPGSRVSWNQPRYG
;
A
#
# COMPACT_ATOMS: atom_id res chain seq x y z
N MET A 1 -9.86 -46.23 4.76
CA MET A 1 -9.81 -45.04 3.88
C MET A 1 -10.22 -43.83 4.73
N CYS A 2 -9.26 -43.01 5.20
CA CYS A 2 -9.55 -41.85 6.05
C CYS A 2 -9.73 -40.59 5.20
N LEU A 3 -10.96 -40.06 5.12
CA LEU A 3 -11.24 -38.76 4.55
C LEU A 3 -10.77 -37.67 5.53
N ARG A 4 -9.62 -37.04 5.23
CA ARG A 4 -9.18 -35.84 5.94
C ARG A 4 -10.12 -34.69 5.55
N SER A 5 -11.05 -34.37 6.44
CA SER A 5 -11.80 -33.13 6.40
C SER A 5 -10.81 -31.96 6.45
N ARG A 6 -10.73 -31.17 5.38
CA ARG A 6 -10.00 -29.89 5.43
C ARG A 6 -10.79 -28.97 6.35
N ALA A 7 -10.26 -28.70 7.53
CA ALA A 7 -10.76 -27.61 8.35
C ALA A 7 -10.69 -26.33 7.52
N ARG A 8 -11.84 -25.68 7.30
CA ARG A 8 -11.88 -24.30 6.78
C ARG A 8 -11.07 -23.45 7.75
N PRO A 9 -10.09 -22.65 7.30
CA PRO A 9 -9.46 -21.69 8.17
C PRO A 9 -10.55 -20.76 8.70
N THR A 10 -10.82 -20.85 10.00
CA THR A 10 -11.67 -19.90 10.71
C THR A 10 -10.99 -18.54 10.55
N LEU A 11 -11.60 -17.64 9.78
CA LEU A 11 -11.19 -16.24 9.82
C LEU A 11 -11.27 -15.81 11.28
N PRO A 12 -10.19 -15.28 11.88
CA PRO A 12 -10.25 -14.77 13.24
C PRO A 12 -11.44 -13.81 13.34
N GLY A 13 -12.23 -13.92 14.40
CA GLY A 13 -13.23 -12.90 14.74
C GLY A 13 -12.56 -11.53 14.93
N PRO A 14 -13.29 -10.48 15.32
CA PRO A 14 -12.74 -9.11 15.45
C PRO A 14 -11.78 -8.95 16.65
N GLY A 15 -10.93 -9.94 16.91
CA GLY A 15 -9.72 -9.81 17.70
C GLY A 15 -8.67 -9.06 16.88
N ARG A 16 -8.10 -8.04 17.51
CA ARG A 16 -7.02 -7.18 16.98
C ARG A 16 -6.00 -8.02 16.19
N GLU A 17 -5.82 -7.68 14.91
CA GLU A 17 -4.96 -8.40 13.95
C GLU A 17 -3.55 -8.64 14.53
N GLU A 18 -2.96 -9.82 14.33
CA GLU A 18 -1.67 -10.20 14.95
C GLU A 18 -0.54 -9.19 14.69
N TRP A 19 -0.52 -8.56 13.51
CA TRP A 19 0.46 -7.52 13.21
C TRP A 19 0.29 -6.28 14.11
N ARG A 20 -0.93 -5.90 14.53
CA ARG A 20 -1.20 -4.76 15.44
C ARG A 20 -0.60 -4.97 16.81
N ARG A 21 -0.44 -6.22 17.24
CA ARG A 21 0.18 -6.57 18.52
C ARG A 21 1.67 -6.32 18.50
N ARG A 22 2.31 -6.53 17.35
CA ARG A 22 3.77 -6.43 17.18
C ARG A 22 4.22 -5.07 16.64
N TYR A 23 3.34 -4.39 15.90
CA TYR A 23 3.59 -3.09 15.28
C TYR A 23 2.44 -2.15 15.64
N PRO A 24 2.55 -1.40 16.76
CA PRO A 24 1.47 -0.52 17.21
C PRO A 24 1.19 0.63 16.24
N LEU A 25 2.14 0.95 15.37
CA LEU A 25 1.96 1.81 14.20
C LEU A 25 1.91 0.92 12.95
N PHE A 26 0.83 1.00 12.17
CA PHE A 26 0.73 0.24 10.92
C PHE A 26 1.85 0.72 9.96
N PRO A 27 2.65 -0.20 9.38
CA PRO A 27 3.72 0.15 8.45
C PRO A 27 3.20 0.81 7.16
N ARG A 28 3.89 1.84 6.67
CA ARG A 28 3.53 2.44 5.37
C ARG A 28 3.73 1.41 4.26
N LEU A 29 2.78 1.31 3.33
CA LEU A 29 2.91 0.46 2.16
C LEU A 29 3.53 1.25 1.01
N LEU A 30 4.60 0.70 0.47
CA LEU A 30 5.38 1.29 -0.62
C LEU A 30 5.29 0.37 -1.84
N PHE A 31 4.57 0.80 -2.88
CA PHE A 31 4.54 0.13 -4.17
C PHE A 31 5.66 0.69 -5.04
N VAL A 32 6.74 -0.08 -5.19
CA VAL A 32 7.80 0.21 -6.14
C VAL A 32 7.43 -0.44 -7.48
N LEU A 33 7.21 0.38 -8.50
CA LEU A 33 6.78 -0.07 -9.81
C LEU A 33 7.97 -0.12 -10.76
N ASP A 34 8.16 -1.26 -11.41
CA ASP A 34 9.27 -1.49 -12.34
C ASP A 34 8.85 -2.38 -13.52
N GLY A 35 9.75 -2.54 -14.49
CA GLY A 35 9.63 -3.50 -15.59
C GLY A 35 8.59 -3.13 -16.65
N THR A 36 8.13 -1.88 -16.66
CA THR A 36 7.18 -1.37 -17.67
C THR A 36 7.48 0.07 -18.06
N GLY A 37 7.18 0.44 -19.30
CA GLY A 37 7.34 1.82 -19.77
C GLY A 37 6.49 2.85 -19.00
N PRO A 38 6.75 4.16 -19.15
CA PRO A 38 6.12 5.22 -18.36
C PRO A 38 4.59 5.16 -18.36
N VAL A 39 3.97 4.93 -19.52
CA VAL A 39 2.50 4.82 -19.67
C VAL A 39 1.92 3.70 -18.80
N ALA A 40 2.58 2.54 -18.77
CA ALA A 40 2.11 1.41 -17.99
C ALA A 40 2.29 1.63 -16.48
N ILE A 41 3.31 2.39 -16.05
CA ILE A 41 3.44 2.82 -14.66
C ILE A 41 2.30 3.77 -14.27
N GLU A 42 1.98 4.76 -15.11
CA GLU A 42 0.86 5.67 -14.84
C GLU A 42 -0.47 4.91 -14.75
N ASN A 43 -0.71 3.95 -15.66
CA ASN A 43 -1.90 3.10 -15.62
C ASN A 43 -1.99 2.28 -14.33
N ARG A 44 -0.87 1.73 -13.85
CA ARG A 44 -0.82 0.98 -12.58
C ARG A 44 -1.11 1.88 -11.37
N ILE A 45 -0.57 3.09 -11.35
CA ILE A 45 -0.85 4.06 -10.28
C ILE A 45 -2.33 4.46 -10.31
N SER A 46 -2.90 4.66 -11.50
CA SER A 46 -4.33 4.94 -11.67
C SER A 46 -5.20 3.78 -11.15
N ALA A 47 -4.85 2.54 -11.46
CA ALA A 47 -5.54 1.36 -10.96
C ALA A 47 -5.46 1.25 -9.42
N LEU A 48 -4.29 1.53 -8.82
CA LEU A 48 -4.15 1.58 -7.36
C LEU A 48 -5.06 2.64 -6.73
N ARG A 49 -5.19 3.81 -7.37
CA ARG A 49 -6.10 4.89 -6.91
C ARG A 49 -7.56 4.48 -7.03
N ALA A 50 -7.94 3.84 -8.12
CA ALA A 50 -9.31 3.34 -8.30
C ALA A 50 -9.67 2.31 -7.22
N ALA A 51 -8.78 1.33 -6.97
CA ALA A 51 -8.96 0.34 -5.90
C ALA A 51 -9.04 0.97 -4.52
N ALA A 52 -8.32 2.08 -4.29
CA ALA A 52 -8.37 2.82 -3.03
C ALA A 52 -9.70 3.54 -2.78
N GLY A 53 -10.46 3.85 -3.83
CA GLY A 53 -11.80 4.40 -3.72
C GLY A 53 -12.87 3.37 -3.35
N GLU A 54 -12.55 2.07 -3.34
CA GLU A 54 -13.51 1.03 -3.00
C GLU A 54 -13.87 1.04 -1.51
N LEU A 55 -15.18 0.99 -1.21
CA LEU A 55 -15.73 1.11 0.15
C LEU A 55 -15.14 0.09 1.14
N LYS A 56 -14.75 -1.10 0.65
CA LYS A 56 -14.15 -2.16 1.47
C LYS A 56 -12.73 -1.83 1.94
N LEU A 57 -12.01 -0.98 1.20
CA LEU A 57 -10.61 -0.64 1.46
C LEU A 57 -10.45 0.73 2.14
N PHE A 58 -11.51 1.55 2.14
CA PHE A 58 -11.50 2.90 2.67
C PHE A 58 -11.05 3.00 4.13
N GLY A 59 -11.61 2.15 5.02
CA GLY A 59 -11.23 2.13 6.44
C GLY A 59 -9.76 1.73 6.66
N PHE A 60 -9.27 0.78 5.88
CA PHE A 60 -7.86 0.37 5.90
C PHE A 60 -6.93 1.52 5.45
N LEU A 61 -7.27 2.20 4.36
CA LEU A 61 -6.42 3.25 3.77
C LEU A 61 -6.37 4.54 4.58
N HIS A 62 -7.38 4.78 5.41
CA HIS A 62 -7.35 5.85 6.41
C HIS A 62 -6.25 5.59 7.45
N GLU A 63 -6.13 4.33 7.90
CA GLU A 63 -5.12 3.92 8.88
C GLU A 63 -3.73 3.71 8.25
N VAL A 64 -3.65 3.34 6.98
CA VAL A 64 -2.40 2.86 6.33
C VAL A 64 -1.96 3.75 5.17
N PRO A 65 -0.77 4.39 5.22
CA PRO A 65 -0.28 5.21 4.12
C PRO A 65 0.11 4.31 2.97
N VAL A 66 -0.40 4.63 1.77
CA VAL A 66 -0.06 3.87 0.57
C VAL A 66 0.56 4.84 -0.42
N LEU A 67 1.81 4.56 -0.77
CA LEU A 67 2.61 5.36 -1.68
C LEU A 67 3.05 4.50 -2.85
N ALA A 68 3.04 5.06 -4.05
CA ALA A 68 3.57 4.41 -5.25
C ALA A 68 4.66 5.27 -5.89
N ALA A 69 5.73 4.65 -6.39
CA ALA A 69 6.77 5.33 -7.15
C ALA A 69 7.39 4.39 -8.21
N PRO A 70 7.79 4.92 -9.37
CA PRO A 70 8.67 4.19 -10.29
C PRO A 70 10.01 3.86 -9.61
N LEU A 71 10.57 2.68 -9.87
CA LEU A 71 11.93 2.33 -9.45
C LEU A 71 12.96 3.28 -10.08
N THR A 72 12.75 3.67 -11.34
CA THR A 72 13.63 4.62 -12.04
C THR A 72 13.74 5.95 -11.30
N ASP A 73 12.63 6.50 -10.82
CA ASP A 73 12.61 7.77 -10.08
C ASP A 73 13.38 7.64 -8.76
N ARG A 74 13.33 6.46 -8.12
CA ARG A 74 14.09 6.17 -6.88
C ARG A 74 15.59 6.11 -7.14
N LEU A 75 15.99 5.43 -8.20
CA LEU A 75 17.39 5.26 -8.57
C LEU A 75 18.02 6.58 -9.01
N GLN A 76 17.26 7.44 -9.68
CA GLN A 76 17.74 8.74 -10.16
C GLN A 76 17.84 9.80 -9.06
N HIS A 77 16.83 9.91 -8.20
CA HIS A 77 16.73 11.03 -7.24
C HIS A 77 17.16 10.64 -5.82
N GLY A 78 17.39 9.35 -5.57
CA GLY A 78 17.83 8.83 -4.29
C GLY A 78 16.70 8.51 -3.30
N PRO A 79 17.05 7.96 -2.12
CA PRO A 79 16.14 7.26 -1.23
C PRO A 79 15.21 8.18 -0.42
N SER A 80 15.45 9.50 -0.33
CA SER A 80 14.55 10.43 0.37
C SER A 80 13.91 11.47 -0.54
N ALA A 81 14.08 11.36 -1.86
CA ALA A 81 13.48 12.29 -2.81
C ALA A 81 11.93 12.23 -2.77
N PRO A 82 11.26 13.37 -3.01
CA PRO A 82 9.80 13.45 -3.07
C PRO A 82 9.26 12.90 -4.41
N VAL A 83 9.51 11.62 -4.68
CA VAL A 83 9.07 10.92 -5.89
C VAL A 83 7.86 10.02 -5.64
N TRP A 84 7.47 9.87 -4.37
CA TRP A 84 6.36 9.01 -3.98
C TRP A 84 5.04 9.71 -4.17
N ARG A 85 4.09 8.98 -4.72
CA ARG A 85 2.76 9.46 -5.07
C ARG A 85 1.75 8.80 -4.15
N PRO A 86 1.13 9.54 -3.21
CA PRO A 86 0.08 9.00 -2.37
C PRO A 86 -1.10 8.52 -3.20
N VAL A 87 -1.60 7.34 -2.86
CA VAL A 87 -2.78 6.77 -3.50
C VAL A 87 -4.04 7.50 -3.04
N GLN A 88 -4.07 7.93 -1.77
CA GLN A 88 -5.20 8.66 -1.17
C GLN A 88 -5.27 10.15 -1.53
N ASN A 89 -4.15 10.75 -1.94
CA ASN A 89 -4.07 12.18 -2.28
C ASN A 89 -3.48 12.37 -3.70
N PRO A 90 -4.30 12.18 -4.75
CA PRO A 90 -3.86 12.34 -6.12
C PRO A 90 -3.41 13.78 -6.38
N GLY A 91 -2.22 13.95 -6.97
CA GLY A 91 -1.63 15.25 -7.30
C GLY A 91 -0.48 15.67 -6.37
N SER A 92 -0.37 15.04 -5.21
CA SER A 92 0.77 15.27 -4.30
C SER A 92 1.97 14.37 -4.63
N ARG A 93 3.16 14.87 -4.32
CA ARG A 93 4.42 14.10 -4.27
C ARG A 93 5.07 14.30 -2.91
N VAL A 94 5.50 13.21 -2.27
CA VAL A 94 6.03 13.22 -0.90
C VAL A 94 7.29 12.39 -0.80
N SER A 95 8.10 12.64 0.23
CA SER A 95 9.12 11.67 0.63
C SER A 95 8.45 10.53 1.41
N TRP A 96 8.95 9.30 1.27
CA TRP A 96 8.41 8.15 1.99
C TRP A 96 8.53 8.26 3.51
N ASN A 97 9.52 9.02 4.00
CA ASN A 97 9.76 9.21 5.43
C ASN A 97 8.91 10.32 6.04
N GLN A 98 8.21 11.12 5.23
CA GLN A 98 7.37 12.22 5.71
C GLN A 98 6.23 11.69 6.60
N PRO A 99 6.07 12.21 7.83
CA PRO A 99 4.93 11.89 8.68
C PRO A 99 3.61 12.30 8.03
N ARG A 100 2.52 11.65 8.42
CA ARG A 100 1.16 12.03 8.01
C ARG A 100 0.64 13.33 8.67
N TYR A 101 1.46 14.02 9.47
CA TYR A 101 1.03 15.24 10.15
C TYR A 101 0.93 16.40 9.15
N GLY A 102 -0.31 16.69 8.78
CA GLY A 102 -0.84 17.90 8.17
C GLY A 102 -2.29 17.99 8.59
#